data_AF-A0A970VVA5-F1
#
_entry.id   AF-A0A970VVA5-F1
#
_cell.length_a   1.000
_cell.length_b   1.000
_cell.length_c   1.000
_cell.angle_alpha   90.00
_cell.angle_beta   90.00
_cell.angle_gamma   90.00
#
_symmetry.space_group_name_H-M   'P 1'
#
loop_
_entity.id
_entity.type
_entity.pdbx_description
1 polymer ?
#
loop_
_entity_poly.entity_id
_entity_poly.type
_entity_poly.pdbx_seq_one_letter_code
_entity_poly.pdbx_strand_id
1 'polypeptide(L)'
;MEKNISKTITLPRLNKLNPSLESTALKIMEESGELAQAIGKFRGLNGEQHKIKESEAMQMVARELIDVAQTAVTMMFVLEEQY
;
A
#
# COMPACT_ATOMS: atom_id res chain seq x y z
N MET A 1 -19.95 -11.05 26.83
CA MET A 1 -18.80 -11.02 25.91
C MET A 1 -19.24 -10.33 24.64
N GLU A 2 -18.71 -9.13 24.37
CA GLU A 2 -18.92 -8.48 23.08
C GLU A 2 -18.23 -9.32 21.99
N LYS A 3 -18.99 -9.70 20.96
CA LYS A 3 -18.48 -10.43 19.81
C LYS A 3 -17.64 -9.46 19.00
N ASN A 4 -16.31 -9.59 19.03
CA ASN A 4 -15.41 -8.84 18.15
C ASN A 4 -15.75 -9.22 16.70
N ILE A 5 -16.48 -8.35 16.00
CA ILE A 5 -16.74 -8.51 14.57
C ILE A 5 -15.44 -8.12 13.86
N SER A 6 -14.67 -9.12 13.43
CA SER A 6 -13.50 -8.88 12.59
C SER A 6 -13.95 -8.53 11.17
N LYS A 7 -13.25 -7.57 10.55
CA LYS A 7 -13.35 -7.32 9.12
C LYS A 7 -12.23 -8.09 8.42
N THR A 8 -12.56 -8.81 7.36
CA THR A 8 -11.57 -9.52 6.53
C THR A 8 -11.06 -8.59 5.44
N ILE A 9 -9.74 -8.50 5.31
CA ILE A 9 -9.06 -7.87 4.16
C ILE A 9 -8.48 -9.01 3.31
N THR A 10 -8.71 -8.97 2.00
CA THR A 10 -8.22 -9.98 1.05
C THR A 10 -7.29 -9.32 0.05
N LEU A 11 -6.07 -9.84 -0.09
CA LEU A 11 -5.06 -9.37 -1.04
C LEU A 11 -4.72 -10.51 -2.02
N PRO A 12 -5.48 -10.67 -3.13
CA PRO A 12 -5.28 -11.77 -4.07
C PRO A 12 -4.06 -11.53 -4.96
N ARG A 13 -3.44 -12.58 -5.50
CA ARG A 13 -2.40 -12.43 -6.53
C ARG A 13 -2.92 -11.67 -7.75
N LEU A 14 -2.13 -10.72 -8.26
CA LEU A 14 -2.42 -10.00 -9.52
C LEU A 14 -1.90 -10.78 -10.74
N ASN A 15 -2.74 -11.68 -11.28
CA ASN A 15 -2.37 -12.64 -12.33
C ASN A 15 -2.09 -12.06 -13.73
N LYS A 16 -2.23 -10.74 -13.91
CA LYS A 16 -1.95 -10.06 -15.20
C LYS A 16 -0.58 -9.40 -15.24
N LEU A 17 0.22 -9.59 -14.20
CA LEU A 17 1.57 -9.04 -14.07
C LEU A 17 2.59 -10.17 -14.20
N ASN A 18 3.74 -9.86 -14.80
CA ASN A 18 4.93 -10.72 -14.79
C ASN A 18 6.04 -10.02 -14.00
N PRO A 19 5.89 -9.87 -12.67
CA PRO A 19 6.86 -9.14 -11.87
C PRO A 19 8.17 -9.93 -11.75
N SER A 20 9.30 -9.22 -11.89
CA SER A 20 10.61 -9.66 -11.39
C SER A 20 10.88 -9.07 -10.01
N LEU A 21 11.82 -9.66 -9.26
CA LEU A 21 12.27 -9.14 -7.97
C LEU A 21 12.66 -7.65 -8.04
N GLU A 22 13.40 -7.25 -9.07
CA GLU A 22 13.83 -5.87 -9.26
C GLU A 22 12.64 -4.95 -9.56
N SER A 23 11.75 -5.36 -10.47
CA SER A 23 10.57 -4.56 -10.82
C SER A 23 9.61 -4.39 -9.64
N THR A 24 9.44 -5.43 -8.82
CA THR A 24 8.65 -5.36 -7.59
C THR A 24 9.32 -4.46 -6.57
N ALA A 25 10.64 -4.56 -6.37
CA ALA A 25 11.35 -3.69 -5.44
C ALA A 25 11.21 -2.22 -5.83
N LEU A 26 11.34 -1.90 -7.13
CA LEU A 26 11.08 -0.55 -7.65
C LEU A 26 9.65 -0.09 -7.37
N LYS A 27 8.66 -0.96 -7.60
CA LYS A 27 7.25 -0.63 -7.39
C LYS A 27 6.91 -0.42 -5.90
N ILE A 28 7.46 -1.24 -5.00
CA ILE A 28 7.33 -1.05 -3.55
C ILE A 28 7.90 0.30 -3.14
N MET A 29 9.05 0.72 -3.69
CA MET A 29 9.65 2.02 -3.38
C MET A 29 8.78 3.18 -3.89
N GLU A 30 8.20 3.06 -5.08
CA GLU A 30 7.26 4.03 -5.65
C GLU A 30 6.03 4.20 -4.73
N GLU A 31 5.35 3.10 -4.42
CA GLU A 31 4.14 3.11 -3.58
C GLU A 31 4.44 3.57 -2.14
N SER A 32 5.64 3.24 -1.61
CA SER A 32 6.10 3.76 -0.32
C SER A 32 6.33 5.27 -0.35
N GLY A 33 6.79 5.81 -1.48
CA GLY A 33 6.91 7.25 -1.70
C GLY A 33 5.56 7.95 -1.75
N GLU A 34 4.58 7.35 -2.42
CA GLU A 34 3.20 7.84 -2.47
C GLU A 34 2.54 7.81 -1.08
N LEU A 35 2.73 6.73 -0.33
CA LEU A 35 2.31 6.62 1.08
C LEU A 35 2.94 7.73 1.94
N ALA A 36 4.25 7.95 1.79
CA ALA A 36 4.95 9.01 2.51
C ALA A 36 4.41 10.39 2.15
N GLN A 37 4.06 10.64 0.88
CA GLN A 37 3.45 11.88 0.45
C GLN A 37 2.04 12.06 1.04
N ALA A 38 1.21 11.02 1.05
CA ALA A 38 -0.13 11.06 1.66
C ALA A 38 -0.06 11.41 3.16
N ILE A 39 0.88 10.80 3.88
CA ILE A 39 1.17 11.13 5.28
C ILE A 39 1.70 12.56 5.40
N GLY A 40 2.57 12.99 4.47
CA GLY A 40 3.13 14.33 4.43
C GLY A 40 2.06 15.42 4.28
N LYS A 41 1.09 15.22 3.38
CA LYS A 41 -0.07 16.12 3.21
C LYS A 41 -0.95 16.19 4.46
N PHE A 42 -1.11 15.07 5.17
CA PHE A 42 -1.82 15.06 6.45
C PHE A 42 -1.05 15.79 7.56
N ARG A 43 0.27 15.63 7.63
CA ARG A 43 1.09 16.11 8.75
C ARG A 43 1.78 17.45 8.50
N GLY A 44 1.72 17.98 7.27
CA GLY A 44 2.49 19.16 6.85
C GLY A 44 4.00 18.91 6.81
N LEU A 45 4.42 17.70 6.41
CA LEU A 45 5.83 17.30 6.35
C LEU A 45 6.38 17.43 4.93
N ASN A 46 7.72 17.40 4.78
CA ASN A 46 8.40 17.35 3.49
C ASN A 46 8.04 18.51 2.53
N GLY A 47 7.67 19.69 3.06
CA GLY A 47 7.25 20.84 2.26
C GLY A 47 5.78 20.81 1.81
N GLU A 48 5.03 19.77 2.17
CA GLU A 48 3.58 19.68 1.93
C GLU A 48 2.82 20.62 2.88
N GLN A 49 1.67 21.13 2.43
CA GLN A 49 0.78 21.98 3.22
C GLN A 49 -0.43 21.19 3.69
N HIS A 50 -0.86 21.42 4.93
CA HIS A 50 -2.09 20.81 5.49
C HIS A 50 -3.34 21.44 4.86
N LYS A 51 -3.61 21.08 3.61
CA LYS A 51 -4.68 21.64 2.76
C LYS A 51 -5.86 20.71 2.54
N ILE A 52 -5.72 19.44 2.91
CA ILE A 52 -6.74 18.41 2.72
C ILE A 52 -7.41 18.08 4.06
N LYS A 53 -8.67 17.66 4.00
CA LYS A 53 -9.40 17.22 5.21
C LYS A 53 -8.77 15.94 5.74
N GLU A 54 -8.77 15.77 7.06
CA GLU A 54 -8.25 14.57 7.72
C GLU A 54 -8.84 13.27 7.15
N SER A 55 -10.16 13.23 6.94
CA SER A 55 -10.83 12.05 6.39
C SER A 55 -10.35 11.68 4.97
N GLU A 56 -10.05 12.68 4.16
CA GLU A 56 -9.53 12.50 2.80
C GLU A 56 -8.07 12.02 2.85
N ALA A 57 -7.26 12.62 3.73
CA ALA A 57 -5.89 12.21 3.94
C ALA A 57 -5.78 10.76 4.43
N MET A 58 -6.66 10.36 5.36
CA MET A 58 -6.70 8.97 5.86
C MET A 58 -7.16 7.97 4.80
N GLN A 59 -8.05 8.37 3.89
CA GLN A 59 -8.41 7.54 2.74
C GLN A 59 -7.22 7.35 1.79
N MET A 60 -6.46 8.41 1.52
CA MET A 60 -5.24 8.32 0.71
C MET A 60 -4.22 7.39 1.37
N VAL A 61 -3.91 7.61 2.66
CA VAL A 61 -2.98 6.75 3.41
C VAL A 61 -3.41 5.29 3.38
N ALA A 62 -4.70 5.01 3.61
CA ALA A 62 -5.21 3.64 3.57
C ALA A 62 -5.07 3.00 2.18
N ARG A 63 -5.28 3.77 1.11
CA ARG A 63 -5.11 3.31 -0.27
C ARG A 63 -3.66 2.94 -0.57
N GLU A 64 -2.74 3.88 -0.34
CA GLU A 64 -1.32 3.64 -0.63
C GLU A 64 -0.75 2.50 0.22
N LEU A 65 -1.21 2.36 1.47
CA LEU A 65 -0.81 1.24 2.33
C LEU A 65 -1.26 -0.11 1.76
N ILE A 66 -2.47 -0.18 1.19
CA ILE A 66 -2.97 -1.40 0.56
C ILE A 66 -2.22 -1.68 -0.75
N ASP A 67 -1.85 -0.66 -1.51
CA ASP A 67 -1.07 -0.83 -2.75
C ASP A 67 0.31 -1.44 -2.44
N VAL A 68 1.05 -0.89 -1.46
CA VAL A 68 2.32 -1.48 -0.97
C VAL A 68 2.14 -2.95 -0.56
N ALA A 69 1.10 -3.23 0.23
CA ALA A 69 0.84 -4.59 0.71
C ALA A 69 0.49 -5.55 -0.44
N GLN A 70 -0.33 -5.13 -1.38
CA GLN A 70 -0.75 -5.91 -2.54
C GLN A 70 0.43 -6.23 -3.46
N THR A 71 1.34 -5.28 -3.68
CA THR A 71 2.55 -5.49 -4.47
C THR A 71 3.47 -6.51 -3.80
N ALA A 72 3.69 -6.39 -2.49
CA ALA A 72 4.48 -7.36 -1.73
C ALA A 72 3.85 -8.77 -1.75
N VAL A 73 2.55 -8.88 -1.50
CA VAL A 73 1.83 -10.17 -1.51
C VAL A 73 1.87 -10.82 -2.88
N THR A 74 1.71 -10.04 -3.96
CA THR A 74 1.82 -10.58 -5.34
C THR A 74 3.19 -11.21 -5.58
N MET A 75 4.26 -10.60 -5.10
CA MET A 75 5.61 -11.15 -5.23
C MET A 75 5.82 -12.41 -4.38
N MET A 76 5.18 -12.51 -3.21
CA MET A 76 5.24 -13.73 -2.40
C MET A 76 4.69 -14.95 -3.16
N PHE A 77 3.57 -14.80 -3.89
CA PHE A 77 3.06 -15.87 -4.75
C PHE A 77 4.01 -16.22 -5.90
N VAL A 78 4.65 -15.22 -6.51
CA VAL A 78 5.59 -15.46 -7.62
C VAL A 78 6.84 -16.16 -7.13
N LEU A 79 7.33 -15.82 -5.94
CA LEU A 79 8.45 -16.49 -5.30
C LEU A 79 8.13 -17.96 -4.99
N GLU A 80 6.96 -18.24 -4.41
CA GLU A 80 6.51 -19.61 -4.12
C GLU A 80 6.44 -20.50 -5.37
N GLU A 81 6.06 -19.93 -6.52
CA GLU A 81 5.98 -20.68 -7.77
C GLU A 81 7.33 -20.92 -8.45
N GLN A 82 8.31 -20.03 -8.23
CA GLN A 82 9.58 -20.02 -8.95
C GLN A 82 10.75 -20.59 -8.14
N TYR A 83 10.63 -20.69 -6.81
CA TYR A 83 11.69 -21.09 -5.88
C TYR A 83 11.20 -22.06 -4.80
#